data_AF-A0A955AW54-F1
#
_entry.id   AF-A0A955AW54-F1
#
_cell.length_a   1.000
_cell.length_b   1.000
_cell.length_c   1.000
_cell.angle_alpha   90.00
_cell.angle_beta   90.00
_cell.angle_gamma   90.00
#
_symmetry.space_group_name_H-M   'P 1'
#
loop_
_entity.id
_entity.type
_entity.pdbx_description
1 polymer ?
#
loop_
_entity_poly.entity_id
_entity_poly.type
_entity_poly.pdbx_seq_one_letter_code
_entity_poly.pdbx_strand_id
1 'polypeptide(L)'
;DIQVRLQAKPGWAAAQGRGCVVVLSTELTPELVREGIARDLVRLVQDRRKSLGCQYTDRIEIAIVSDSADVGLAVQENAAYIQGETLAVSITAQPLAESEPIEHDLGEARLTLFVRVVA
;
A
#
# COMPACT_ATOMS: atom_id res chain seq x y z
N ASP A 1 44.31 21.38 -1.50
CA ASP A 1 43.06 21.24 -2.26
C ASP A 1 41.91 21.18 -1.26
N ILE A 2 40.82 21.91 -1.48
CA ILE A 2 39.66 21.97 -0.56
C ILE A 2 38.40 21.62 -1.37
N GLN A 3 37.74 20.52 -1.01
CA GLN A 3 36.47 20.10 -1.60
C GLN A 3 35.31 20.55 -0.71
N VAL A 4 34.35 21.29 -1.28
CA VAL A 4 33.08 21.65 -0.62
C VAL A 4 32.00 20.70 -1.13
N ARG A 5 31.32 20.01 -0.22
CA ARG A 5 30.19 19.11 -0.52
C ARG A 5 28.95 19.58 0.21
N LEU A 6 27.80 19.48 -0.45
CA LEU A 6 26.51 19.68 0.18
C LEU A 6 26.27 18.54 1.18
N GLN A 7 26.01 18.88 2.44
CA GLN A 7 25.64 17.90 3.47
C GLN A 7 24.28 18.28 4.05
N ALA A 8 23.32 17.37 3.95
CA ALA A 8 22.00 17.57 4.54
C ALA A 8 22.08 17.43 6.07
N LYS A 9 21.19 18.13 6.78
CA LYS A 9 21.00 17.95 8.22
C LYS A 9 20.39 16.56 8.49
N PRO A 10 20.58 15.99 9.70
CA PRO A 10 19.85 14.78 10.10
C PRO A 10 18.34 14.95 9.89
N GLY A 11 17.67 13.93 9.36
CA GLY A 11 16.24 13.99 9.03
C GLY A 11 15.92 14.62 7.67
N TRP A 12 16.93 14.98 6.88
CA TRP A 12 16.75 15.58 5.55
C TRP A 12 17.64 14.89 4.52
N ALA A 13 17.12 14.71 3.31
CA ALA A 13 17.89 14.33 2.13
C ALA A 13 18.00 15.54 1.22
N ALA A 14 19.20 15.83 0.69
CA ALA A 14 19.40 16.97 -0.21
C ALA A 14 20.17 16.54 -1.46
N ALA A 15 19.72 17.03 -2.62
CA ALA A 15 20.37 16.82 -3.91
C ALA A 15 20.48 18.15 -4.67
N GLN A 16 21.62 18.39 -5.31
CA GLN A 16 21.88 19.60 -6.09
C GLN A 16 21.89 19.31 -7.59
N GLY A 17 21.02 20.00 -8.33
CA GLY A 17 21.03 20.06 -9.79
C GLY A 17 21.72 21.33 -10.32
N ARG A 18 21.76 21.52 -11.65
CA ARG A 18 22.43 22.66 -12.31
C ARG A 18 21.89 24.05 -11.96
N GLY A 19 20.76 24.16 -11.24
CA GLY A 19 20.19 25.45 -10.84
C GLY A 19 19.24 25.39 -9.65
N CYS A 20 19.16 24.25 -8.96
CA CYS A 20 18.29 24.08 -7.80
C CYS A 20 18.89 23.09 -6.81
N VAL A 21 18.47 23.20 -5.55
CA VAL A 21 18.69 22.21 -4.52
C VAL A 21 17.32 21.70 -4.10
N VAL A 22 17.11 20.40 -4.19
CA VAL A 22 15.92 19.73 -3.65
C VAL A 22 16.28 19.23 -2.27
N VAL A 23 15.43 19.53 -1.28
CA VAL A 23 15.55 19.00 0.07
C VAL A 23 14.25 18.33 0.45
N LEU A 24 14.31 17.08 0.90
CA LEU A 24 13.16 16.30 1.36
C LEU A 24 13.31 16.00 2.84
N SER A 25 12.23 16.14 3.60
CA SER A 25 12.15 15.56 4.95
C SER A 25 12.14 14.04 4.81
N THR A 26 12.96 13.36 5.61
CA THR A 26 13.01 11.89 5.65
C THR A 26 12.25 11.33 6.85
N GLU A 27 11.59 12.18 7.63
CA GLU A 27 10.75 11.76 8.75
C GLU A 27 9.45 11.15 8.21
N LEU A 28 9.15 9.93 8.63
CA LEU A 28 7.90 9.27 8.30
C LEU A 28 6.84 9.64 9.33
N THR A 29 5.77 10.28 8.87
CA THR A 29 4.59 10.50 9.71
C THR A 29 3.72 9.24 9.74
N PRO A 30 2.87 9.05 10.77
CA PRO A 30 1.95 7.91 10.81
C PRO A 30 1.06 7.79 9.56
N GLU A 31 0.65 8.92 8.99
CA GLU A 31 -0.16 8.98 7.76
C GLU A 31 0.64 8.45 6.56
N LEU A 32 1.90 8.84 6.41
CA LEU A 32 2.78 8.34 5.34
C LEU A 32 3.03 6.84 5.47
N VAL A 33 3.13 6.33 6.70
CA VAL A 33 3.25 4.89 6.96
C VAL A 33 1.98 4.17 6.49
N ARG A 34 0.79 4.66 6.87
CA ARG A 34 -0.50 4.07 6.46
C ARG A 34 -0.75 4.16 4.96
N GLU A 35 -0.35 5.25 4.33
CA GLU A 35 -0.36 5.40 2.87
C GLU A 35 0.56 4.38 2.20
N GLY A 36 1.75 4.13 2.77
CA GLY A 36 2.66 3.07 2.34
C GLY A 36 2.01 1.68 2.43
N ILE A 37 1.38 1.37 3.56
CA ILE A 37 0.63 0.11 3.74
C ILE A 37 -0.48 -0.02 2.69
N ALA A 38 -1.24 1.03 2.43
CA ALA A 38 -2.28 1.02 1.41
C ALA A 38 -1.74 0.73 0.00
N ARG A 39 -0.56 1.27 -0.35
CA ARG A 39 0.11 0.97 -1.63
C ARG A 39 0.54 -0.50 -1.73
N ASP A 40 1.05 -1.07 -0.65
CA ASP A 40 1.41 -2.48 -0.61
C ASP A 40 0.19 -3.40 -0.70
N LEU A 41 -0.93 -3.03 -0.06
CA LEU A 41 -2.20 -3.72 -0.20
C LEU A 41 -2.70 -3.69 -1.64
N VAL A 42 -2.64 -2.54 -2.32
CA VAL A 42 -2.97 -2.44 -3.74
C VAL A 42 -2.12 -3.40 -4.56
N ARG A 43 -0.80 -3.40 -4.35
CA ARG A 43 0.11 -4.33 -5.04
C ARG A 43 -0.30 -5.79 -4.82
N LEU A 44 -0.55 -6.18 -3.58
CA LEU A 44 -0.96 -7.54 -3.22
C LEU A 44 -2.28 -7.95 -3.89
N VAL A 45 -3.28 -7.08 -3.89
CA VAL A 45 -4.58 -7.34 -4.54
C VAL A 45 -4.41 -7.46 -6.05
N GLN A 46 -3.59 -6.60 -6.67
CA GLN A 46 -3.34 -6.67 -8.11
C GLN A 46 -2.60 -7.96 -8.50
N ASP A 47 -1.65 -8.40 -7.70
CA ASP A 47 -0.97 -9.68 -7.93
C ASP A 47 -1.94 -10.86 -7.76
N ARG A 48 -2.86 -10.78 -6.80
CA ARG A 48 -3.94 -11.77 -6.66
C ARG A 48 -4.87 -11.77 -7.86
N ARG A 49 -5.30 -10.61 -8.37
CA ARG A 49 -6.10 -10.52 -9.61
C ARG A 49 -5.42 -11.21 -10.80
N LYS A 50 -4.11 -11.00 -10.96
CA LYS A 50 -3.34 -11.70 -12.01
C LYS A 50 -3.33 -13.21 -11.81
N SER A 51 -3.14 -13.68 -10.57
CA SER A 51 -3.14 -15.13 -10.27
C SER A 51 -4.50 -15.80 -10.52
N LEU A 52 -5.60 -15.06 -10.36
CA LEU A 52 -6.96 -15.52 -10.64
C LEU A 52 -7.33 -15.43 -12.13
N GLY A 53 -6.47 -14.83 -12.97
CA GLY A 53 -6.75 -14.63 -14.38
C GLY A 53 -7.85 -13.58 -14.65
N CYS A 54 -8.05 -12.62 -13.74
CA CYS A 54 -9.01 -11.53 -13.91
C CYS A 54 -8.73 -10.76 -15.20
N GLN A 55 -9.80 -10.41 -15.93
CA GLN A 55 -9.73 -9.45 -17.02
C GLN A 55 -9.54 -8.04 -16.49
N TYR A 56 -9.17 -7.12 -17.39
CA TYR A 56 -8.96 -5.72 -17.06
C TYR A 56 -10.21 -5.03 -16.51
N THR A 57 -11.41 -5.48 -16.90
CA THR A 57 -12.69 -4.89 -16.48
C THR A 57 -13.29 -5.55 -15.24
N ASP A 58 -12.74 -6.69 -14.80
CA ASP A 58 -13.36 -7.49 -13.76
C ASP A 58 -13.41 -6.73 -12.44
N ARG A 59 -14.57 -6.78 -11.80
CA ARG A 59 -14.84 -6.23 -10.48
C ARG A 59 -14.65 -7.32 -9.43
N ILE A 60 -14.12 -6.91 -8.29
CA ILE A 60 -13.81 -7.83 -7.19
C ILE A 60 -14.39 -7.34 -5.86
N GLU A 61 -14.65 -8.27 -4.97
CA GLU A 61 -14.82 -8.00 -3.55
C GLU A 61 -13.55 -8.46 -2.86
N ILE A 62 -13.07 -7.64 -1.91
CA ILE A 62 -11.88 -7.98 -1.14
C ILE A 62 -12.18 -8.00 0.36
N ALA A 63 -11.53 -8.90 1.08
CA ALA A 63 -11.45 -8.81 2.52
C ALA A 63 -10.02 -8.89 2.99
N ILE A 64 -9.68 -8.02 3.95
CA ILE A 64 -8.36 -7.93 4.55
C ILE A 64 -8.55 -8.16 6.04
N VAL A 65 -8.12 -9.33 6.51
CA VAL A 65 -8.22 -9.72 7.92
C VAL A 65 -6.83 -9.61 8.55
N SER A 66 -6.70 -8.77 9.57
CA SER A 66 -5.44 -8.58 10.29
C SER A 66 -5.74 -8.14 11.73
N ASP A 67 -4.89 -8.58 12.66
CA ASP A 67 -4.92 -8.09 14.05
C ASP A 67 -4.20 -6.73 14.20
N SER A 68 -3.54 -6.25 13.15
CA SER A 68 -2.82 -4.97 13.17
C SER A 68 -3.76 -3.78 13.02
N ALA A 69 -3.76 -2.89 14.02
CA ALA A 69 -4.50 -1.64 13.98
C ALA A 69 -4.06 -0.73 12.81
N ASP A 70 -2.78 -0.69 12.48
CA ASP A 70 -2.26 0.13 11.38
C ASP A 70 -2.77 -0.35 10.03
N VAL A 71 -2.92 -1.67 9.83
CA VAL A 71 -3.52 -2.22 8.61
C VAL A 71 -4.99 -1.83 8.51
N GLY A 72 -5.74 -1.94 9.60
CA GLY A 72 -7.15 -1.52 9.66
C GLY A 72 -7.34 -0.04 9.36
N LEU A 73 -6.54 0.83 9.99
CA LEU A 73 -6.55 2.27 9.75
C LEU A 73 -6.10 2.62 8.33
N ALA A 74 -5.07 1.96 7.80
CA ALA A 74 -4.61 2.17 6.43
C ALA A 74 -5.71 1.85 5.41
N VAL A 75 -6.43 0.74 5.59
CA VAL A 75 -7.59 0.39 4.75
C VAL A 75 -8.69 1.42 4.89
N GLN A 76 -9.03 1.84 6.11
CA GLN A 76 -10.11 2.80 6.35
C GLN A 76 -9.81 4.16 5.72
N GLU A 77 -8.62 4.71 5.95
CA GLU A 77 -8.20 6.03 5.48
C GLU A 77 -8.01 6.07 3.95
N ASN A 78 -7.62 4.94 3.35
CA ASN A 78 -7.27 4.85 1.92
C ASN A 78 -8.24 3.97 1.12
N ALA A 79 -9.44 3.68 1.63
CA ALA A 79 -10.40 2.78 0.99
C ALA A 79 -10.70 3.18 -0.46
N ALA A 80 -10.95 4.48 -0.70
CA ALA A 80 -11.24 5.00 -2.03
C ALA A 80 -10.07 4.80 -3.01
N TYR A 81 -8.83 4.99 -2.54
CA TYR A 81 -7.63 4.75 -3.34
C TYR A 81 -7.50 3.26 -3.66
N ILE A 82 -7.64 2.37 -2.66
CA ILE A 82 -7.55 0.92 -2.86
C ILE A 82 -8.62 0.45 -3.85
N GLN A 83 -9.87 0.89 -3.71
CA GLN A 83 -10.96 0.53 -4.63
C GLN A 83 -10.71 1.04 -6.05
N GLY A 84 -10.23 2.28 -6.19
CA GLY A 84 -9.92 2.88 -7.48
C GLY A 84 -8.84 2.13 -8.24
N GLU A 85 -7.76 1.75 -7.57
CA GLU A 85 -6.63 1.06 -8.19
C GLU A 85 -6.93 -0.41 -8.49
N THR A 86 -7.77 -1.08 -7.68
CA THR A 86 -7.98 -2.55 -7.76
C THR A 86 -9.31 -2.96 -8.39
N LEU A 87 -10.16 -2.00 -8.76
CA LEU A 87 -11.54 -2.21 -9.19
C LEU A 87 -12.40 -2.97 -8.15
N ALA A 88 -12.04 -2.87 -6.87
CA ALA A 88 -12.81 -3.46 -5.79
C ALA A 88 -14.11 -2.70 -5.56
N VAL A 89 -15.24 -3.42 -5.52
CA VAL A 89 -16.56 -2.84 -5.24
C VAL A 89 -16.87 -2.82 -3.75
N SER A 90 -16.18 -3.63 -2.96
CA SER A 90 -16.29 -3.66 -1.49
C SER A 90 -14.96 -4.08 -0.85
N ILE A 91 -14.72 -3.57 0.36
CA ILE A 91 -13.61 -3.95 1.24
C ILE A 91 -14.19 -4.27 2.61
N THR A 92 -13.93 -5.46 3.14
CA THR A 92 -14.39 -5.87 4.47
C THR A 92 -13.23 -6.37 5.34
N ALA A 93 -13.47 -6.42 6.65
CA ALA A 93 -12.53 -6.98 7.63
C ALA A 93 -12.90 -8.40 8.06
N GLN A 94 -13.72 -9.10 7.26
CA GLN A 94 -14.21 -10.45 7.57
C GLN A 94 -13.98 -11.38 6.37
N PRO A 95 -13.62 -12.66 6.59
CA PRO A 95 -13.40 -13.60 5.50
C PRO A 95 -14.55 -13.66 4.51
N LEU A 96 -14.23 -13.73 3.22
CA LEU A 96 -15.21 -13.95 2.15
C LEU A 96 -15.40 -15.44 1.90
N ALA A 97 -16.64 -15.91 1.95
CA ALA A 97 -16.98 -17.27 1.57
C ALA A 97 -16.62 -17.53 0.10
N GLU A 98 -16.24 -18.77 -0.21
CA GLU A 98 -15.90 -19.22 -1.57
C GLU A 98 -14.70 -18.48 -2.19
N SER A 99 -13.78 -17.99 -1.35
CA SER A 99 -12.51 -17.43 -1.80
C SER A 99 -11.35 -18.09 -1.07
N GLU A 100 -10.26 -18.35 -1.79
CA GLU A 100 -9.05 -18.96 -1.22
C GLU A 100 -8.23 -17.89 -0.47
N PRO A 101 -7.94 -18.10 0.82
CA PRO A 101 -7.16 -17.17 1.63
C PRO A 101 -5.70 -17.11 1.18
N ILE A 102 -5.13 -15.91 1.20
CA ILE A 102 -3.70 -15.69 1.04
C ILE A 102 -3.16 -15.02 2.28
N GLU A 103 -2.26 -15.69 2.97
CA GLU A 103 -1.46 -15.07 4.03
C GLU A 103 -0.34 -14.23 3.40
N HIS A 104 -0.13 -13.04 3.95
CA HIS A 104 0.94 -12.15 3.53
C HIS A 104 1.53 -11.41 4.73
N ASP A 105 2.85 -11.29 4.76
CA ASP A 105 3.56 -10.41 5.67
C ASP A 105 3.65 -9.00 5.04
N LEU A 106 3.24 -7.98 5.80
CA LEU A 106 3.33 -6.57 5.41
C LEU A 106 4.12 -5.83 6.49
N GLY A 107 5.43 -5.70 6.27
CA GLY A 107 6.35 -5.27 7.30
C GLY A 107 6.37 -6.27 8.46
N GLU A 108 6.02 -5.80 9.66
CA GLU A 108 5.89 -6.64 10.86
C GLU A 108 4.46 -7.18 11.07
N ALA A 109 3.48 -6.70 10.28
CA ALA A 109 2.09 -7.12 10.39
C ALA A 109 1.83 -8.35 9.51
N ARG A 110 0.92 -9.21 9.98
CA ARG A 110 0.36 -10.31 9.19
C ARG A 110 -1.07 -10.01 8.81
N LEU A 111 -1.43 -10.39 7.59
CA LEU A 111 -2.81 -10.30 7.12
C LEU A 111 -3.18 -11.52 6.29
N THR A 112 -4.47 -11.79 6.23
CA THR A 112 -5.08 -12.72 5.28
C THR A 112 -5.92 -11.93 4.29
N LEU A 113 -5.58 -12.03 3.01
CA LEU A 113 -6.31 -11.46 1.90
C LEU A 113 -7.27 -12.50 1.31
N PHE A 114 -8.50 -12.06 1.07
CA PHE A 114 -9.50 -12.78 0.30
C PHE A 114 -9.90 -11.93 -0.90
N VAL A 115 -9.99 -12.55 -2.08
CA VAL A 115 -10.44 -11.87 -3.31
C VAL A 115 -11.46 -12.76 -4.00
N ARG A 116 -12.62 -12.18 -4.31
CA ARG A 116 -13.69 -12.84 -5.06
C ARG A 116 -14.06 -12.00 -6.28
N VAL A 117 -14.04 -12.62 -7.46
CA VAL A 117 -14.49 -11.99 -8.70
C VAL A 117 -16.01 -12.01 -8.75
N VAL A 118 -16.63 -10.89 -9.09
CA VAL A 118 -18.10 -10.76 -9.08
C VAL A 118 -18.71 -10.44 -10.44
N ALA A 119 -17.98 -9.77 -11.32
CA ALA A 119 -18.43 -9.41 -12.67
C ALA A 119 -17.26 -9.05 -13.58
#